data_AF-A0A352IPS0-F1
#
_entry.id   AF-A0A352IPS0-F1
#
_cell.length_a   1.000
_cell.length_b   1.000
_cell.length_c   1.000
_cell.angle_alpha   90.00
_cell.angle_beta   90.00
_cell.angle_gamma   90.00
#
_symmetry.space_group_name_H-M   'P 1'
#
loop_
_entity.id
_entity.type
_entity.pdbx_description
1 polymer ?
#
loop_
_entity_poly.entity_id
_entity_poly.type
_entity_poly.pdbx_seq_one_letter_code
_entity_poly.pdbx_strand_id
1 'polypeptide(L)'
;APVDYIRRQTLKNAERFITPELKEFEDKALSAKSRALAREKGLYDDVLETVAGQLAPLQDAAQALAELDVLSNFAERATSLRFSAPEFSESPGFDIEEGRHPVVEQLLDEPFVPNDLLMDTQRRMLVITGPNMGGKSTY
;
A
#
# COMPACT_ATOMS: atom_id res chain seq x y z
N ALA A 1 24.69 -58.29 5.95
CA ALA A 1 24.35 -57.53 4.73
C ALA A 1 25.22 -58.03 3.58
N PRO A 2 24.81 -57.87 2.31
CA PRO A 2 25.67 -58.14 1.15
C PRO A 2 27.02 -57.40 1.28
N VAL A 3 28.10 -57.96 0.72
CA VAL A 3 29.49 -57.47 0.93
C VAL A 3 29.69 -56.06 0.34
N ASP A 4 28.89 -55.71 -0.65
CA ASP A 4 28.85 -54.43 -1.37
C ASP A 4 28.07 -53.31 -0.65
N TYR A 5 27.40 -53.63 0.46
CA TYR A 5 26.65 -52.65 1.26
C TYR A 5 27.55 -52.00 2.33
N ILE A 6 27.90 -50.73 2.12
CA ILE A 6 28.73 -49.96 3.04
C ILE A 6 27.83 -49.29 4.08
N ARG A 7 28.02 -49.61 5.37
CA ARG A 7 27.20 -49.05 6.45
C ARG A 7 27.44 -47.54 6.61
N ARG A 8 26.37 -46.73 6.59
CA ARG A 8 26.42 -45.25 6.64
C ARG A 8 25.94 -44.67 7.98
N GLN A 9 24.94 -45.28 8.62
CA GLN A 9 24.39 -44.79 9.89
C GLN A 9 23.69 -45.93 10.66
N THR A 10 23.90 -46.03 11.98
CA THR A 10 23.15 -46.95 12.86
C THR A 10 22.13 -46.15 13.68
N LEU A 11 20.90 -46.63 13.71
CA LEU A 11 19.77 -46.08 14.47
C LEU A 11 19.33 -47.10 15.54
N LYS A 12 18.56 -46.66 16.54
CA LYS A 12 18.13 -47.49 17.69
C LYS A 12 17.52 -48.84 17.29
N ASN A 13 16.81 -48.90 16.15
CA ASN A 13 16.13 -50.10 15.65
C ASN A 13 16.45 -50.44 14.18
N ALA A 14 17.44 -49.81 13.54
CA ALA A 14 17.74 -50.04 12.11
C ALA A 14 19.17 -49.62 11.73
N GLU A 15 19.68 -50.16 10.62
CA GLU A 15 20.95 -49.75 10.01
C GLU A 15 20.70 -49.23 8.59
N ARG A 16 21.34 -48.11 8.24
CA ARG A 16 21.33 -47.52 6.89
C ARG A 16 22.65 -47.85 6.20
N PHE A 17 22.55 -48.29 4.95
CA PHE A 17 23.68 -48.65 4.10
C PHE A 17 23.64 -47.84 2.81
N ILE A 18 24.78 -47.76 2.13
CA ILE A 18 24.92 -47.18 0.80
C ILE A 18 25.69 -48.17 -0.09
N THR A 19 25.27 -48.30 -1.34
CA THR A 19 26.00 -49.06 -2.36
C THR A 19 26.82 -48.10 -3.23
N PRO A 20 27.89 -48.57 -3.90
CA PRO A 20 28.65 -47.74 -4.85
C PRO A 20 27.75 -47.07 -5.91
N GLU A 21 26.83 -47.83 -6.49
CA GLU A 21 25.86 -47.34 -7.50
C GLU A 21 24.95 -46.25 -6.95
N LEU A 22 24.44 -46.42 -5.72
CA LEU A 22 23.59 -45.43 -5.08
C LEU A 22 24.38 -44.17 -4.71
N LYS A 23 25.65 -44.30 -4.34
CA LYS A 23 26.55 -43.16 -4.07
C LYS A 23 26.82 -42.35 -5.34
N GLU A 24 27.12 -43.00 -6.45
CA GLU A 24 27.30 -42.32 -7.74
C GLU A 24 26.04 -41.58 -8.18
N PHE A 25 24.86 -42.18 -7.97
CA PHE A 25 23.59 -41.51 -8.24
C PHE A 25 23.34 -40.33 -7.29
N GLU A 26 23.59 -40.47 -5.99
CA GLU A 26 23.48 -39.39 -4.99
C GLU A 26 24.38 -38.20 -5.37
N ASP A 27 25.64 -38.45 -5.70
CA ASP A 27 26.60 -37.41 -6.11
C ASP A 27 26.16 -36.70 -7.39
N LYS A 28 25.68 -37.46 -8.40
CA LYS A 28 25.15 -36.91 -9.65
C LYS A 28 23.90 -36.06 -9.41
N ALA A 29 22.99 -36.52 -8.56
CA ALA A 29 21.75 -35.81 -8.24
C ALA A 29 22.03 -34.52 -7.46
N LEU A 30 22.92 -34.56 -6.46
CA LEU A 30 23.33 -33.38 -5.69
C LEU A 30 24.04 -32.35 -6.58
N SER A 31 24.94 -32.80 -7.45
CA SER A 31 25.62 -31.94 -8.43
C SER A 31 24.63 -31.30 -9.41
N ALA A 32 23.67 -32.07 -9.93
CA ALA A 32 22.64 -31.55 -10.83
C ALA A 32 21.75 -30.51 -10.13
N LYS A 33 21.33 -30.77 -8.88
CA LYS A 33 20.54 -29.83 -8.09
C LYS A 33 21.29 -28.52 -7.83
N SER A 34 22.58 -28.61 -7.47
CA SER A 34 23.43 -27.43 -7.25
C SER A 34 23.57 -26.59 -8.53
N ARG A 35 23.83 -27.25 -9.67
CA ARG A 35 23.91 -26.57 -10.98
C ARG A 35 22.59 -25.95 -11.41
N ALA A 36 21.47 -26.62 -11.16
CA ALA A 36 20.14 -26.09 -11.46
C ALA A 36 19.87 -24.81 -10.66
N LEU A 37 20.10 -24.84 -9.34
CA LEU A 37 19.90 -23.68 -8.48
C LEU A 37 20.83 -22.51 -8.85
N ALA A 38 22.10 -22.81 -9.17
CA ALA A 38 23.05 -21.78 -9.63
C ALA A 38 22.58 -21.14 -10.95
N ARG A 39 22.05 -21.94 -11.87
CA ARG A 39 21.52 -21.44 -13.15
C ARG A 39 20.27 -20.60 -12.94
N GLU A 40 19.35 -21.05 -12.09
CA GLU A 40 18.13 -20.32 -11.73
C GLU A 40 18.48 -18.96 -11.11
N LYS A 41 19.43 -18.94 -10.16
CA LYS A 41 19.90 -17.70 -9.57
C LYS A 41 20.47 -16.74 -10.63
N GLY A 42 21.33 -17.23 -11.51
CA GLY A 42 21.88 -16.39 -12.59
C GLY A 42 20.80 -15.80 -13.48
N LEU A 43 19.80 -16.60 -13.88
CA LEU A 43 18.67 -16.11 -14.67
C LEU A 43 17.82 -15.09 -13.91
N TYR A 44 17.64 -15.26 -12.60
CA TYR A 44 16.91 -14.30 -11.78
C TYR A 44 17.68 -12.98 -11.63
N ASP A 45 18.99 -13.05 -11.42
CA ASP A 45 19.87 -11.88 -11.37
C ASP A 45 19.84 -11.11 -12.71
N ASP A 46 19.85 -11.81 -13.85
CA ASP A 46 19.71 -11.21 -15.20
C ASP A 46 18.37 -10.44 -15.35
N VAL A 47 17.28 -10.99 -14.81
CA VAL A 47 15.96 -10.32 -14.80
C VAL A 47 16.01 -9.06 -13.93
N LEU A 48 16.63 -9.14 -12.75
CA LEU A 48 16.76 -7.97 -11.87
C LEU A 48 17.57 -6.85 -12.52
N GLU A 49 18.67 -7.16 -13.20
CA GLU A 49 19.45 -6.16 -13.95
C GLU A 49 18.62 -5.51 -15.06
N THR A 50 17.85 -6.31 -15.80
CA THR A 50 16.96 -5.82 -16.86
C THR A 50 15.91 -4.87 -16.30
N VAL A 51 15.26 -5.23 -15.19
CA VAL A 51 14.25 -4.40 -14.52
C VAL A 51 14.88 -3.14 -13.92
N ALA A 52 16.05 -3.25 -13.30
CA ALA A 52 16.77 -2.12 -12.73
C ALA A 52 17.13 -1.06 -13.79
N GLY A 53 17.45 -1.50 -15.01
CA GLY A 53 17.65 -0.61 -16.15
C GLY A 53 16.41 0.19 -16.56
N GLN A 54 15.21 -0.23 -16.14
CA GLN A 54 13.92 0.44 -16.39
C GLN A 54 13.32 1.08 -15.14
N LEU A 55 14.12 1.28 -14.08
CA LEU A 55 13.61 1.75 -12.78
C LEU A 55 12.89 3.10 -12.87
N ALA A 56 13.44 4.08 -13.58
CA ALA A 56 12.83 5.41 -13.67
C ALA A 56 11.43 5.37 -14.34
N PRO A 57 11.25 4.77 -15.54
CA PRO A 57 9.91 4.58 -16.11
C PRO A 57 8.94 3.81 -15.20
N LEU A 58 9.40 2.82 -14.44
CA LEU A 58 8.57 2.08 -13.50
C LEU A 58 8.12 2.96 -12.31
N GLN A 59 9.01 3.84 -11.81
CA GLN A 59 8.67 4.80 -10.77
C GLN A 59 7.68 5.85 -11.27
N ASP A 60 7.87 6.36 -12.48
CA ASP A 60 6.94 7.31 -13.10
C ASP A 60 5.55 6.68 -13.27
N ALA A 61 5.49 5.43 -13.73
CA ALA A 61 4.24 4.69 -13.85
C ALA A 61 3.57 4.47 -12.49
N ALA A 62 4.34 4.10 -11.46
CA ALA A 62 3.82 3.92 -10.11
C ALA A 62 3.26 5.23 -9.53
N GLN A 63 3.96 6.35 -9.75
CA GLN A 63 3.51 7.67 -9.32
C GLN A 63 2.23 8.09 -10.04
N ALA A 64 2.16 7.89 -11.36
CA ALA A 64 0.97 8.21 -12.14
C ALA A 64 -0.25 7.38 -11.71
N LEU A 65 -0.04 6.10 -11.40
CA LEU A 65 -1.10 5.22 -10.87
C LEU A 65 -1.58 5.68 -9.49
N ALA A 66 -0.66 6.07 -8.60
CA ALA A 66 -1.01 6.59 -7.28
C ALA A 66 -1.79 7.92 -7.36
N GLU A 67 -1.39 8.82 -8.25
CA GLU A 67 -2.10 10.08 -8.49
C GLU A 67 -3.52 9.81 -9.03
N LEU A 68 -3.64 8.90 -10.00
CA LEU A 68 -4.93 8.52 -10.55
C LEU A 68 -5.85 7.91 -9.50
N ASP A 69 -5.33 7.07 -8.60
CA ASP A 69 -6.09 6.50 -7.49
C ASP A 69 -6.64 7.59 -6.55
N VAL A 70 -5.78 8.53 -6.13
CA VAL A 70 -6.18 9.65 -5.26
C VAL A 70 -7.23 10.55 -5.93
N LEU A 71 -7.02 10.92 -7.19
CA LEU A 71 -7.96 11.77 -7.93
C LEU A 71 -9.30 11.07 -8.17
N SER A 72 -9.27 9.77 -8.48
CA SER A 72 -10.49 8.97 -8.63
C SER A 72 -11.26 8.87 -7.31
N ASN A 73 -10.56 8.66 -6.20
CA ASN A 73 -11.14 8.68 -4.86
C ASN A 73 -11.74 10.07 -4.54
N PHE A 74 -11.05 11.17 -4.84
CA PHE A 74 -11.62 12.51 -4.65
C PHE A 74 -12.87 12.77 -5.48
N ALA A 75 -12.90 12.34 -6.74
CA ALA A 75 -14.07 12.47 -7.60
C ALA A 75 -15.28 11.68 -7.07
N GLU A 76 -15.03 10.44 -6.63
CA GLU A 76 -16.05 9.58 -6.02
C GLU A 76 -16.56 10.19 -4.71
N ARG A 77 -15.65 10.66 -3.83
CA ARG A 77 -16.03 11.33 -2.57
C ARG A 77 -16.80 12.62 -2.81
N ALA A 78 -16.41 13.42 -3.79
CA ALA A 78 -17.14 14.64 -4.12
C ALA A 78 -18.57 14.34 -4.57
N THR A 79 -18.77 13.29 -5.37
CA THR A 79 -20.12 12.90 -5.81
C THR A 79 -20.94 12.35 -4.65
N SER A 80 -20.38 11.38 -3.91
CA SER A 80 -21.10 10.65 -2.86
C SER A 80 -21.37 11.50 -1.62
N LEU A 81 -20.50 12.45 -1.29
CA LEU A 81 -20.64 13.37 -0.14
C LEU A 81 -21.18 14.74 -0.55
N ARG A 82 -21.52 14.92 -1.84
CA ARG A 82 -22.00 16.17 -2.43
C ARG A 82 -21.07 17.34 -2.15
N PHE A 83 -19.78 17.16 -2.37
CA PHE A 83 -18.83 18.27 -2.30
C PHE A 83 -18.84 19.08 -3.59
N SER A 84 -18.52 20.35 -3.46
CA SER A 84 -18.40 21.32 -4.55
C SER A 84 -16.92 21.64 -4.76
N ALA A 85 -16.51 21.89 -6.01
CA ALA A 85 -15.18 22.41 -6.28
C ALA A 85 -15.07 23.85 -5.73
N PRO A 86 -14.08 24.18 -4.89
CA PRO A 86 -13.90 25.54 -4.40
C PRO A 86 -13.35 26.45 -5.49
N GLU A 87 -13.66 27.75 -5.38
CA GLU A 87 -13.08 28.80 -6.20
C GLU A 87 -12.00 29.56 -5.42
N PHE A 88 -10.96 30.03 -6.11
CA PHE A 88 -9.86 30.78 -5.51
C PHE A 88 -9.92 32.24 -5.94
N SER A 89 -9.71 33.14 -4.99
CA SER A 89 -9.64 34.59 -5.21
C SER A 89 -8.26 35.12 -4.85
N GLU A 90 -7.81 36.16 -5.55
CA GLU A 90 -6.59 36.90 -5.18
C GLU A 90 -6.78 37.75 -3.92
N SER A 91 -8.05 38.02 -3.54
CA SER A 91 -8.37 38.77 -2.32
C SER A 91 -8.43 37.84 -1.11
N PRO A 92 -7.88 38.24 0.05
CA PRO A 92 -8.02 37.46 1.28
C PRO A 92 -9.49 37.38 1.71
N GLY A 93 -9.99 36.16 1.93
CA GLY A 93 -11.33 35.94 2.44
C GLY A 93 -11.77 34.49 2.34
N PHE A 94 -12.92 34.22 2.95
CA PHE A 94 -13.68 32.97 2.80
C PHE A 94 -15.13 33.36 2.52
N ASP A 95 -15.69 32.76 1.49
CA ASP A 95 -17.12 32.80 1.20
C ASP A 95 -17.59 31.35 1.07
N ILE A 96 -18.31 30.86 2.08
CA ILE A 96 -18.79 29.49 2.18
C ILE A 96 -20.31 29.57 2.29
N GLU A 97 -20.99 28.96 1.33
CA GLU A 97 -22.44 28.77 1.35
C GLU A 97 -22.76 27.32 1.72
N GLU A 98 -23.70 27.14 2.65
CA GLU A 98 -24.15 25.85 3.16
C GLU A 98 -22.99 24.89 3.55
N GLY A 99 -21.97 25.43 4.22
CA GLY A 99 -20.78 24.70 4.67
C GLY A 99 -21.10 23.63 5.70
N ARG A 100 -20.45 22.47 5.59
CA ARG A 100 -20.65 21.31 6.47
C ARG A 100 -19.32 20.82 7.03
N HIS A 101 -19.33 20.33 8.27
CA HIS A 101 -18.15 19.70 8.83
C HIS A 101 -18.04 18.25 8.32
N PRO A 102 -17.06 17.90 7.46
CA PRO A 102 -17.08 16.66 6.66
C PRO A 102 -16.96 15.37 7.48
N VAL A 103 -16.39 15.43 8.70
CA VAL A 103 -16.33 14.28 9.62
C VAL A 103 -17.57 14.19 10.50
N VAL A 104 -17.95 15.28 11.18
CA VAL A 104 -19.09 15.29 12.11
C VAL A 104 -20.38 14.92 11.38
N GLU A 105 -20.60 15.38 10.15
CA GLU A 105 -21.82 15.02 9.39
C GLU A 105 -21.96 13.50 9.16
N GLN A 106 -20.86 12.75 9.12
CA GLN A 106 -20.85 11.31 8.90
C GLN A 106 -21.03 10.49 10.19
N LEU A 107 -20.88 11.14 11.35
CA LEU A 107 -20.97 10.51 12.67
C LEU A 107 -22.33 10.74 13.34
N LEU A 108 -23.15 11.65 12.83
CA LEU A 108 -24.48 11.93 13.35
C LEU A 108 -25.52 11.03 12.70
N ASP A 109 -26.44 10.51 13.51
CA ASP A 109 -27.63 9.79 13.02
C ASP A 109 -28.69 10.77 12.45
N GLU A 110 -28.62 12.03 12.87
CA GLU A 110 -29.51 13.11 12.42
C GLU A 110 -28.84 13.99 11.35
N PRO A 111 -29.62 14.66 10.48
CA PRO A 111 -29.05 15.56 9.47
C PRO A 111 -28.19 16.68 10.07
N PHE A 112 -26.98 16.87 9.55
CA PHE A 112 -26.12 18.00 9.90
C PHE A 112 -26.71 19.31 9.34
N VAL A 113 -26.80 20.36 10.17
CA VAL A 113 -27.28 21.69 9.75
C VAL A 113 -26.11 22.48 9.14
N PRO A 114 -26.15 22.80 7.83
CA PRO A 114 -25.09 23.55 7.18
C PRO A 114 -25.05 25.01 7.66
N ASN A 115 -23.90 25.66 7.54
CA ASN A 115 -23.69 27.05 7.95
C ASN A 115 -22.90 27.85 6.92
N ASP A 116 -23.28 29.11 6.76
CA ASP A 116 -22.56 30.05 5.90
C ASP A 116 -21.40 30.73 6.64
N LEU A 117 -20.37 31.13 5.91
CA LEU A 117 -19.26 31.94 6.41
C LEU A 117 -18.87 32.99 5.37
N LEU A 118 -18.93 34.26 5.76
CA LEU A 118 -18.36 35.36 4.99
C LEU A 118 -17.29 36.07 5.83
N MET A 119 -16.05 36.00 5.37
CA MET A 119 -14.91 36.75 5.89
C MET A 119 -14.19 37.43 4.73
N ASP A 120 -13.87 38.71 4.90
CA ASP A 120 -13.19 39.51 3.89
C ASP A 120 -12.29 40.55 4.55
N THR A 121 -11.76 41.47 3.75
CA THR A 121 -10.89 42.54 4.25
C THR A 121 -11.57 43.52 5.21
N GLN A 122 -12.90 43.61 5.24
CA GLN A 122 -13.69 44.43 6.17
C GLN A 122 -14.13 43.64 7.41
N ARG A 123 -14.37 42.33 7.26
CA ARG A 123 -14.84 41.41 8.29
C ARG A 123 -13.80 40.31 8.55
N ARG A 124 -12.73 40.69 9.26
CA ARG A 124 -11.57 39.81 9.54
C ARG A 124 -11.65 39.03 10.86
N MET A 125 -12.64 39.31 11.70
CA MET A 125 -12.82 38.67 13.01
C MET A 125 -14.30 38.47 13.29
N LEU A 126 -14.65 37.28 13.76
CA LEU A 126 -16.00 36.91 14.20
C LEU A 126 -15.98 36.64 15.70
N VAL A 127 -16.90 37.27 16.43
CA VAL A 127 -17.17 36.94 17.84
C VAL A 127 -18.38 36.03 17.87
N ILE A 128 -18.13 34.72 17.98
CA ILE A 128 -19.18 33.69 17.99
C ILE A 128 -19.57 33.40 19.44
N THR A 129 -20.82 33.70 19.78
CA THR A 129 -21.38 33.46 21.12
C THR A 129 -22.61 32.55 21.01
N GLY A 130 -23.03 31.96 22.14
CA GLY A 130 -24.16 31.02 22.16
C GLY A 130 -24.04 30.00 23.30
N PRO A 131 -25.13 29.28 23.60
CA PRO A 131 -25.18 28.32 24.71
C PRO A 131 -24.20 27.16 24.54
N ASN A 132 -23.88 26.46 25.63
CA ASN A 132 -23.11 25.22 25.56
C ASN A 132 -23.83 24.19 24.67
N MET A 133 -23.04 23.36 23.98
CA MET A 133 -23.52 22.39 22.98
C MET A 133 -24.21 23.01 21.74
N GLY A 134 -24.23 24.34 21.60
CA GLY A 134 -24.80 25.03 20.43
C GLY A 134 -23.92 25.05 19.19
N GLY A 135 -23.05 24.06 18.98
CA GLY A 135 -22.25 23.92 17.74
C GLY A 135 -21.10 24.92 17.54
N LYS A 136 -20.83 25.86 18.46
CA LYS A 136 -19.81 26.92 18.30
C LYS A 136 -18.39 26.44 17.97
N SER A 137 -18.00 25.25 18.42
CA SER A 137 -16.68 24.66 18.13
C SER A 137 -16.68 23.81 16.85
N THR A 138 -17.87 23.50 16.32
CA THR A 138 -18.08 22.71 15.11
C THR A 138 -18.32 23.59 13.88
N TYR A 139 -18.90 24.78 14.10
CA TYR A 139 -18.92 25.88 13.14
C TYR A 139 -17.49 26.30 12.80
#